data_AF-A0A418WEP3-F1
#
_entry.id   AF-A0A418WEP3-F1
#
_cell.length_a   1.000
_cell.length_b   1.000
_cell.length_c   1.000
_cell.angle_alpha   90.00
_cell.angle_beta   90.00
_cell.angle_gamma   90.00
#
_symmetry.space_group_name_H-M   'P 1'
#
loop_
_entity.id
_entity.type
_entity.pdbx_description
1 polymer ?
#
loop_
_entity_poly.entity_id
_entity_poly.type
_entity_poly.pdbx_seq_one_letter_code
_entity_poly.pdbx_strand_id
1 'polypeptide(L)'
;MGTAYSWRQAIAGIVAGLLALLLVFGLAGTAVPARAGELTRDALATQFSPPFSLGQKDPDLPVYPFFRSEGGADKLAGYVFESVDFAPIPGFSGTPPDLLVVLGVDGSFQSVSVVSQHEPVFLHGLGPEPLNAFVAQYAGKTLAQNVKVGIPRERQSAQGESGTNEVIDGVAKATASVRIINESVLGAALAVARAKLGISGPPRAPAHPRPEVEAMDFAGLERAGLAVHLVLRERDVEKAFAGTAGERTDPLALRDPDGVFADLWVAYLNIPTVGANLLGAADWADMAEGLDGAHALFVAVGGATARSTSPMSTAPRRTCWRCRRAACRWTSRITSMRSPWPSPTRRKVRMSS
;
A
#
# COMPACT_ATOMS: atom_id res chain seq x y z
N MET A 1 -39.61 10.76 60.59
CA MET A 1 -40.21 9.91 59.54
C MET A 1 -39.09 9.23 58.79
N GLY A 2 -39.19 7.91 58.64
CA GLY A 2 -38.09 7.00 58.33
C GLY A 2 -37.52 7.10 56.91
N THR A 3 -36.30 6.60 56.83
CA THR A 3 -35.50 6.26 55.66
C THR A 3 -36.25 5.33 54.71
N ALA A 4 -36.32 5.67 53.43
CA ALA A 4 -36.50 4.69 52.36
C ALA A 4 -35.86 5.18 51.05
N TYR A 5 -34.64 5.74 51.11
CA TYR A 5 -33.78 5.74 49.93
C TYR A 5 -33.35 4.28 49.74
N SER A 6 -34.17 3.61 48.93
CA SER A 6 -34.22 2.17 48.76
C SER A 6 -32.86 1.63 48.38
N TRP A 7 -32.24 0.88 49.30
CA TRP A 7 -31.04 0.06 49.07
C TRP A 7 -31.18 -0.84 47.82
N ARG A 8 -32.42 -1.14 47.39
CA ARG A 8 -32.71 -1.86 46.15
C ARG A 8 -32.32 -1.09 44.89
N GLN A 9 -32.37 0.25 44.89
CA GLN A 9 -31.93 1.06 43.75
C GLN A 9 -30.39 1.13 43.66
N ALA A 10 -29.69 1.15 44.79
CA ALA A 10 -28.24 1.08 44.83
C ALA A 10 -27.73 -0.30 44.33
N ILE A 11 -28.37 -1.39 44.77
CA ILE A 11 -28.02 -2.75 44.31
C ILE A 11 -28.36 -2.93 42.82
N ALA A 12 -29.49 -2.41 42.34
CA ALA A 12 -29.84 -2.47 40.92
C ALA A 12 -28.83 -1.74 40.03
N GLY A 13 -28.30 -0.59 40.47
CA GLY A 13 -27.25 0.16 39.76
C GLY A 13 -25.92 -0.59 39.69
N ILE A 14 -25.52 -1.25 40.78
CA ILE A 14 -24.27 -2.03 40.82
C ILE A 14 -24.38 -3.29 39.96
N VAL A 15 -25.52 -3.99 40.01
CA VAL A 15 -25.77 -5.19 39.19
C VAL A 15 -25.85 -4.84 37.70
N ALA A 16 -26.51 -3.73 37.34
CA ALA A 16 -26.55 -3.25 35.96
C ALA A 16 -25.16 -2.81 35.46
N GLY A 17 -24.35 -2.18 36.32
CA GLY A 17 -22.97 -1.82 36.01
C GLY A 17 -22.07 -3.04 35.78
N LEU A 18 -22.19 -4.07 36.63
CA LEU A 18 -21.43 -5.32 36.49
C LEU A 18 -21.86 -6.12 35.25
N LEU A 19 -23.17 -6.16 34.94
CA LEU A 19 -23.67 -6.80 33.72
C LEU A 19 -23.22 -6.05 32.46
N ALA A 20 -23.22 -4.72 32.47
CA ALA A 20 -22.70 -3.92 31.36
C ALA A 20 -21.18 -4.13 31.18
N LEU A 21 -20.42 -4.23 32.29
CA LEU A 21 -18.98 -4.51 32.25
C LEU A 21 -18.70 -5.92 31.71
N LEU A 22 -19.49 -6.93 32.09
CA LEU A 22 -19.42 -8.30 31.58
C LEU A 22 -19.80 -8.38 30.09
N LEU A 23 -20.75 -7.57 29.63
CA LEU A 23 -21.14 -7.50 28.22
C LEU A 23 -20.05 -6.83 27.37
N VAL A 24 -19.38 -5.81 27.90
CA VAL A 24 -18.23 -5.15 27.24
C VAL A 24 -17.00 -6.06 27.23
N PHE A 25 -16.72 -6.80 28.30
CA PHE A 25 -15.65 -7.81 28.31
C PHE A 25 -15.97 -9.04 27.43
N GLY A 26 -17.24 -9.43 27.34
CA GLY A 26 -17.71 -10.51 26.46
C GLY A 26 -17.60 -10.18 24.98
N LEU A 27 -17.81 -8.91 24.58
CA LEU A 27 -17.61 -8.46 23.20
C LEU A 27 -16.14 -8.19 22.83
N ALA A 28 -15.25 -7.93 23.80
CA ALA A 28 -13.83 -7.77 23.54
C ALA A 28 -13.10 -9.12 23.31
N GLY A 29 -13.72 -10.25 23.67
CA GLY A 29 -13.12 -11.58 23.61
C GLY A 29 -13.19 -12.30 22.25
N THR A 30 -13.78 -11.71 21.21
CA THR A 30 -13.93 -12.34 19.87
C THR A 30 -13.07 -11.72 18.78
N ALA A 31 -11.99 -11.02 19.15
CA ALA A 31 -10.87 -10.85 18.25
C ALA A 31 -10.20 -12.22 18.08
N VAL A 32 -10.73 -13.03 17.17
CA VAL A 32 -10.01 -14.19 16.65
C VAL A 32 -8.72 -13.62 16.07
N PRO A 33 -7.54 -13.89 16.66
CA PRO A 33 -6.31 -13.55 15.98
C PRO A 33 -6.37 -14.29 14.66
N ALA A 34 -6.17 -13.58 13.54
CA ALA A 34 -5.88 -14.24 12.28
C ALA A 34 -4.72 -15.20 12.58
N ARG A 35 -5.01 -16.51 12.61
CA ARG A 35 -4.00 -17.51 12.89
C ARG A 35 -3.14 -17.58 11.63
N ALA A 36 -1.97 -16.98 11.72
CA ALA A 36 -0.86 -17.30 10.84
C ALA A 36 -0.53 -18.81 10.99
N GLY A 37 -0.34 -19.50 9.86
CA GLY A 37 -0.10 -20.95 9.80
C GLY A 37 -1.33 -21.78 9.47
N GLU A 38 -2.08 -21.43 8.43
CA GLU A 38 -3.19 -22.28 7.94
C GLU A 38 -2.68 -23.61 7.36
N LEU A 39 -1.42 -23.68 6.90
CA LEU A 39 -0.84 -24.90 6.35
C LEU A 39 0.02 -25.65 7.36
N THR A 40 -0.51 -26.78 7.83
CA THR A 40 0.28 -27.78 8.56
C THR A 40 1.27 -28.47 7.63
N ARG A 41 2.40 -28.92 8.16
CA ARG A 41 3.40 -29.70 7.41
C ARG A 41 2.75 -30.88 6.67
N ASP A 42 1.79 -31.55 7.28
CA ASP A 42 1.13 -32.71 6.70
C ASP A 42 0.28 -32.33 5.49
N ALA A 43 -0.40 -31.18 5.52
CA ALA A 43 -1.11 -30.65 4.37
C ALA A 43 -0.14 -30.31 3.22
N LEU A 44 1.01 -29.72 3.54
CA LEU A 44 2.06 -29.42 2.55
C LEU A 44 2.70 -30.70 1.98
N ALA A 45 2.96 -31.71 2.82
CA ALA A 45 3.62 -32.94 2.42
C ALA A 45 2.85 -33.70 1.33
N THR A 46 1.51 -33.59 1.30
CA THR A 46 0.69 -34.18 0.24
C THR A 46 0.94 -33.58 -1.15
N GLN A 47 1.49 -32.37 -1.22
CA GLN A 47 1.82 -31.70 -2.48
C GLN A 47 3.20 -32.12 -3.03
N PHE A 48 4.03 -32.79 -2.23
CA PHE A 48 5.36 -33.26 -2.62
C PHE A 48 5.33 -34.75 -2.90
N SER A 49 5.54 -35.12 -4.17
CA SER A 49 5.71 -36.50 -4.61
C SER A 49 7.17 -36.79 -4.96
N PRO A 50 7.61 -38.06 -4.92
CA PRO A 50 8.93 -38.45 -5.41
C PRO A 50 9.20 -37.87 -6.81
N PRO A 51 10.41 -37.29 -7.05
CA PRO A 51 11.64 -37.39 -6.25
C PRO A 51 11.77 -36.34 -5.14
N PHE A 52 10.74 -35.55 -4.84
CA PHE A 52 10.81 -34.50 -3.82
C PHE A 52 10.24 -34.94 -2.47
N SER A 53 10.85 -34.45 -1.39
CA SER A 53 10.41 -34.70 0.00
C SER A 53 10.45 -33.41 0.82
N LEU A 54 9.52 -33.26 1.77
CA LEU A 54 9.44 -32.08 2.64
C LEU A 54 10.15 -32.34 3.96
N GLY A 55 11.05 -31.43 4.37
CA GLY A 55 11.76 -31.47 5.64
C GLY A 55 10.94 -31.02 6.84
N GLN A 56 11.58 -30.92 8.00
CA GLN A 56 10.98 -30.28 9.18
C GLN A 56 11.03 -28.76 9.06
N LYS A 57 10.10 -28.08 9.73
CA LYS A 57 10.10 -26.61 9.81
C LYS A 57 11.46 -26.13 10.36
N ASP A 58 11.99 -25.09 9.74
CA ASP A 58 13.22 -24.47 10.19
C ASP A 58 13.03 -23.88 11.60
N PRO A 59 14.03 -23.99 12.50
CA PRO A 59 13.88 -23.55 13.88
C PRO A 59 13.83 -22.02 14.03
N ASP A 60 14.46 -21.28 13.11
CA ASP A 60 14.64 -19.83 13.22
C ASP A 60 13.67 -19.05 12.32
N LEU A 61 13.21 -19.69 11.23
CA LEU A 61 12.36 -19.05 10.24
C LEU A 61 11.11 -19.90 9.93
N PRO A 62 9.96 -19.28 9.64
CA PRO A 62 8.75 -20.01 9.32
C PRO A 62 8.76 -20.59 7.88
N VAL A 63 9.79 -21.39 7.57
CA VAL A 63 9.96 -22.06 6.27
C VAL A 63 10.11 -23.56 6.44
N TYR A 64 9.73 -24.31 5.41
CA TYR A 64 10.00 -25.75 5.32
C TYR A 64 11.00 -25.99 4.18
N PRO A 65 12.18 -26.58 4.42
CA PRO A 65 13.05 -27.01 3.34
C PRO A 65 12.43 -28.19 2.60
N PHE A 66 12.63 -28.28 1.30
CA PHE A 66 12.31 -29.47 0.52
C PHE A 66 13.56 -29.97 -0.21
N PHE A 67 13.63 -31.29 -0.36
CA PHE A 67 14.79 -31.99 -0.89
C PHE A 67 14.41 -32.72 -2.17
N ARG A 68 15.38 -32.90 -3.06
CA ARG A 68 15.29 -33.79 -4.21
C ARG A 68 16.21 -34.98 -3.96
N SER A 69 15.66 -36.19 -4.10
CA SER A 69 16.44 -37.41 -4.02
C SER A 69 17.20 -37.60 -5.34
N GLU A 70 18.53 -37.57 -5.28
CA GLU A 70 19.41 -37.70 -6.44
C GLU A 70 20.61 -38.60 -6.06
N GLY A 71 20.82 -39.69 -6.80
CA GLY A 71 21.97 -40.58 -6.57
C GLY A 71 22.00 -41.27 -5.19
N GLY A 72 20.84 -41.46 -4.55
CA GLY A 72 20.74 -42.07 -3.22
C GLY A 72 20.98 -41.12 -2.05
N ALA A 73 21.12 -39.82 -2.30
CA ALA A 73 21.21 -38.78 -1.30
C ALA A 73 20.12 -37.71 -1.51
N ASP A 74 19.63 -37.14 -0.41
CA ASP A 74 18.67 -36.04 -0.46
C ASP A 74 19.42 -34.71 -0.49
N LYS A 75 19.31 -33.99 -1.61
CA LYS A 75 19.92 -32.68 -1.82
C LYS A 75 18.87 -31.59 -1.60
N LEU A 76 19.23 -30.54 -0.85
CA LEU A 76 18.35 -29.39 -0.66
C LEU A 76 17.99 -28.79 -2.03
N ALA A 77 16.69 -28.75 -2.32
CA ALA A 77 16.15 -28.23 -3.57
C ALA A 77 15.56 -26.84 -3.40
N GLY A 78 15.10 -26.48 -2.20
CA GLY A 78 14.60 -25.15 -1.89
C GLY A 78 13.81 -25.06 -0.60
N TYR A 79 12.94 -24.04 -0.51
CA TYR A 79 12.12 -23.73 0.65
C TYR A 79 10.67 -23.48 0.26
N VAL A 80 9.76 -23.82 1.18
CA VAL A 80 8.30 -23.62 1.09
C VAL A 80 7.85 -22.75 2.25
N PHE A 81 7.05 -21.74 1.99
CA PHE A 81 6.60 -20.79 3.02
C PHE A 81 5.32 -20.05 2.61
N GLU A 82 4.61 -19.55 3.62
CA GLU A 82 3.46 -18.65 3.47
C GLU A 82 3.95 -17.20 3.31
N SER A 83 3.38 -16.44 2.38
CA SER A 83 3.83 -15.07 2.12
C SER A 83 3.52 -14.14 3.29
N VAL A 84 2.44 -14.39 4.02
CA VAL A 84 2.01 -13.55 5.14
C VAL A 84 3.02 -13.53 6.29
N ASP A 85 3.81 -14.60 6.46
CA ASP A 85 4.85 -14.70 7.49
C ASP A 85 6.03 -13.75 7.25
N PHE A 86 6.22 -13.28 6.00
CA PHE A 86 7.38 -12.47 5.61
C PHE A 86 7.01 -11.10 5.05
N ALA A 87 5.91 -10.99 4.33
CA ALA A 87 5.44 -9.77 3.69
C ALA A 87 3.91 -9.63 3.83
N PRO A 88 3.39 -9.32 5.03
CA PRO A 88 1.95 -9.16 5.28
C PRO A 88 1.43 -7.81 4.75
N ILE A 89 1.50 -7.61 3.44
CA ILE A 89 1.03 -6.37 2.79
C ILE A 89 -0.51 -6.37 2.77
N PRO A 90 -1.18 -5.41 3.43
CA PRO A 90 -2.63 -5.39 3.47
C PRO A 90 -3.25 -5.14 2.09
N GLY A 91 -4.25 -5.97 1.74
CA GLY A 91 -5.10 -5.82 0.57
C GLY A 91 -6.15 -4.71 0.70
N PHE A 92 -7.07 -4.63 -0.27
CA PHE A 92 -8.19 -3.67 -0.23
C PHE A 92 -9.16 -3.93 0.94
N SER A 93 -9.29 -5.19 1.35
CA SER A 93 -10.07 -5.55 2.54
C SER A 93 -9.36 -5.22 3.85
N GLY A 94 -8.09 -4.83 3.78
CA GLY A 94 -7.25 -4.58 4.95
C GLY A 94 -6.65 -5.82 5.59
N THR A 95 -6.98 -7.02 5.07
CA THR A 95 -6.37 -8.31 5.42
C THR A 95 -5.32 -8.66 4.36
N PRO A 96 -4.08 -9.03 4.73
CA PRO A 96 -3.09 -9.50 3.78
C PRO A 96 -3.54 -10.80 3.08
N PRO A 97 -3.34 -10.94 1.76
CA PRO A 97 -3.51 -12.22 1.09
C PRO A 97 -2.38 -13.17 1.53
N ASP A 98 -2.70 -14.46 1.64
CA ASP A 98 -1.75 -15.51 1.95
C ASP A 98 -1.52 -16.44 0.74
N LEU A 99 -0.26 -16.54 0.35
CA LEU A 99 0.21 -17.25 -0.83
C LEU A 99 1.26 -18.26 -0.38
N LEU A 100 1.14 -19.50 -0.86
CA LEU A 100 2.14 -20.53 -0.65
C LEU A 100 3.18 -20.41 -1.75
N VAL A 101 4.43 -20.14 -1.37
CA VAL A 101 5.55 -19.94 -2.28
C VAL A 101 6.53 -21.10 -2.14
N VAL A 102 6.88 -21.73 -3.27
CA VAL A 102 7.93 -22.74 -3.36
C VAL A 102 9.11 -22.14 -4.13
N LEU A 103 10.20 -21.88 -3.42
CA LEU A 103 11.39 -21.19 -3.94
C LEU A 103 12.58 -22.15 -4.01
N GLY A 104 13.20 -22.26 -5.17
CA GLY A 104 14.43 -23.02 -5.39
C GLY A 104 15.66 -22.36 -4.76
N VAL A 105 16.71 -23.15 -4.53
CA VAL A 105 17.99 -22.65 -3.96
C VAL A 105 18.71 -21.60 -4.84
N ASP A 106 18.36 -21.53 -6.11
CA ASP A 106 18.83 -20.54 -7.08
C ASP A 106 17.96 -19.27 -7.15
N GLY A 107 16.92 -19.18 -6.30
CA GLY A 107 15.95 -18.09 -6.31
C GLY A 107 14.89 -18.20 -7.41
N SER A 108 14.77 -19.36 -8.07
CA SER A 108 13.68 -19.65 -9.02
C SER A 108 12.38 -19.97 -8.30
N PHE A 109 11.25 -19.45 -8.80
CA PHE A 109 9.92 -19.83 -8.34
C PHE A 109 9.53 -21.17 -8.98
N GLN A 110 9.39 -22.21 -8.16
CA GLN A 110 8.91 -23.52 -8.62
C GLN A 110 7.39 -23.51 -8.75
N SER A 111 6.69 -22.94 -7.77
CA SER A 111 5.25 -22.71 -7.81
C SER A 111 4.84 -21.60 -6.83
N VAL A 112 3.72 -20.96 -7.13
CA VAL A 112 3.00 -20.06 -6.23
C VAL A 112 1.53 -20.39 -6.31
N SER A 113 0.86 -20.56 -5.17
CA SER A 113 -0.57 -20.83 -5.08
C SER A 113 -1.24 -19.98 -4.01
N VAL A 114 -2.54 -19.74 -4.16
CA VAL A 114 -3.34 -18.99 -3.19
C VAL A 114 -3.76 -19.91 -2.05
N VAL A 115 -3.43 -19.54 -0.81
CA VAL A 115 -3.91 -20.23 0.40
C VAL A 115 -5.22 -19.60 0.83
N SER A 116 -5.20 -18.29 1.09
CA SER A 116 -6.38 -17.52 1.44
C SER A 116 -6.26 -16.07 0.95
N GLN A 117 -7.38 -15.47 0.58
CA GLN A 117 -7.43 -14.08 0.13
C GLN A 117 -8.82 -13.49 0.35
N HIS A 118 -8.87 -12.18 0.59
CA HIS A 118 -10.11 -11.46 0.91
C HIS A 118 -10.31 -10.23 0.02
N GLU A 119 -9.84 -10.26 -1.22
CA GLU A 119 -9.99 -9.16 -2.15
C GLU A 119 -11.43 -9.12 -2.71
N PRO A 120 -12.17 -8.01 -2.53
CA PRO A 120 -13.58 -7.93 -2.92
C PRO A 120 -13.84 -8.23 -4.40
N VAL A 121 -12.88 -7.89 -5.27
CA VAL A 121 -12.99 -8.11 -6.72
C VAL A 121 -13.01 -9.60 -7.09
N PHE A 122 -12.33 -10.46 -6.33
CA PHE A 122 -12.33 -11.91 -6.55
C PHE A 122 -13.46 -12.63 -5.80
N LEU A 123 -13.91 -12.09 -4.66
CA LEU A 123 -15.02 -12.67 -3.89
C LEU A 123 -16.41 -12.37 -4.49
N HIS A 124 -16.63 -11.16 -4.99
CA HIS A 124 -17.95 -10.70 -5.44
C HIS A 124 -18.02 -10.37 -6.93
N GLY A 125 -16.90 -10.53 -7.65
CA GLY A 125 -16.79 -10.15 -9.06
C GLY A 125 -16.33 -11.31 -9.93
N LEU A 126 -15.02 -11.45 -10.06
CA LEU A 126 -14.38 -12.28 -11.08
C LEU A 126 -14.26 -13.76 -10.71
N GLY A 127 -14.47 -14.11 -9.44
CA GLY A 127 -14.18 -15.44 -8.91
C GLY A 127 -12.68 -15.68 -8.68
N PRO A 128 -12.29 -16.87 -8.17
CA PRO A 128 -10.90 -17.19 -7.83
C PRO A 128 -10.03 -17.54 -9.05
N GLU A 129 -10.62 -18.05 -10.14
CA GLU A 129 -9.89 -18.56 -11.31
C GLU A 129 -8.91 -17.54 -11.92
N PRO A 130 -9.27 -16.27 -12.15
CA PRO A 130 -8.33 -15.30 -12.72
C PRO A 130 -7.13 -15.03 -11.81
N LEU A 131 -7.32 -15.12 -10.49
CA LEU A 131 -6.22 -14.97 -9.54
C LEU A 131 -5.30 -16.20 -9.54
N ASN A 132 -5.88 -17.41 -9.60
CA ASN A 132 -5.10 -18.64 -9.71
C ASN A 132 -4.25 -18.66 -11.00
N ALA A 133 -4.84 -18.24 -12.12
CA ALA A 133 -4.12 -18.07 -13.38
C ALA A 133 -3.02 -16.99 -13.28
N PHE A 134 -3.26 -15.92 -12.51
CA PHE A 134 -2.25 -14.89 -12.26
C PHE A 134 -1.03 -15.45 -11.50
N VAL A 135 -1.24 -16.11 -10.36
CA VAL A 135 -0.12 -16.61 -9.54
C VAL A 135 0.61 -17.78 -10.20
N ALA A 136 -0.06 -18.57 -11.04
CA ALA A 136 0.57 -19.66 -11.79
C ALA A 136 1.66 -19.17 -12.75
N GLN A 137 1.62 -17.90 -13.20
CA GLN A 137 2.65 -17.32 -14.07
C GLN A 137 4.02 -17.17 -13.41
N TYR A 138 4.12 -17.30 -12.08
CA TYR A 138 5.41 -17.22 -11.38
C TYR A 138 6.29 -18.44 -11.63
N ALA A 139 5.71 -19.61 -11.91
CA ALA A 139 6.46 -20.82 -12.15
C ALA A 139 7.49 -20.62 -13.30
N GLY A 140 8.76 -20.92 -13.01
CA GLY A 140 9.87 -20.76 -13.96
C GLY A 140 10.50 -19.37 -14.01
N LYS A 141 10.01 -18.38 -13.25
CA LYS A 141 10.65 -17.06 -13.09
C LYS A 141 11.66 -17.08 -11.95
N THR A 142 12.53 -16.08 -11.87
CA THR A 142 13.53 -15.97 -10.79
C THR A 142 13.54 -14.59 -10.14
N LEU A 143 13.92 -14.53 -8.86
CA LEU A 143 14.16 -13.30 -8.12
C LEU A 143 15.26 -12.41 -8.73
N ALA A 144 16.13 -12.96 -9.58
CA ALA A 144 17.10 -12.16 -10.32
C ALA A 144 16.47 -11.31 -11.43
N GLN A 145 15.23 -11.63 -11.85
CA GLN A 145 14.47 -10.88 -12.83
C GLN A 145 13.60 -9.83 -12.16
N ASN A 146 13.44 -8.70 -12.82
CA ASN A 146 12.51 -7.66 -12.45
C ASN A 146 11.11 -8.02 -12.96
N VAL A 147 10.33 -8.69 -12.11
CA VAL A 147 8.95 -9.12 -12.42
C VAL A 147 7.99 -7.94 -12.25
N LYS A 148 7.36 -7.53 -13.35
CA LYS A 148 6.38 -6.43 -13.39
C LYS A 148 5.00 -6.94 -13.80
N VAL A 149 3.96 -6.40 -13.18
CA VAL A 149 2.58 -6.60 -13.63
C VAL A 149 2.28 -5.60 -14.74
N GLY A 150 1.95 -6.11 -15.93
CA GLY A 150 1.70 -5.29 -17.11
C GLY A 150 0.46 -5.73 -17.89
N ILE A 151 0.12 -4.96 -18.91
CA ILE A 151 -0.90 -5.34 -19.90
C ILE A 151 -0.26 -6.14 -21.05
N PRO A 152 -0.99 -7.03 -21.74
CA PRO A 152 -0.41 -7.93 -22.76
C PRO A 152 0.40 -7.25 -23.87
N ARG A 153 0.15 -5.97 -24.17
CA ARG A 153 0.95 -5.19 -25.14
C ARG A 153 2.37 -4.89 -24.66
N GLU A 154 2.60 -4.79 -23.35
CA GLU A 154 3.92 -4.51 -22.75
C GLU A 154 4.84 -5.74 -22.79
N ARG A 155 4.28 -6.96 -22.93
CA ARG A 155 5.05 -8.20 -23.11
C ARG A 155 5.89 -8.20 -24.40
N GLN A 156 5.42 -7.55 -25.47
CA GLN A 156 6.14 -7.47 -26.74
C GLN A 156 7.35 -6.52 -26.67
N SER A 157 7.31 -5.51 -25.81
CA SER A 157 8.41 -4.57 -25.62
C SER A 157 9.48 -5.10 -24.65
N ALA A 158 9.09 -5.91 -23.66
CA ALA A 158 9.99 -6.47 -22.67
C ALA A 158 10.86 -7.65 -23.17
N GLN A 159 10.48 -8.31 -24.27
CA GLN A 159 11.30 -9.37 -24.89
C GLN A 159 12.50 -8.83 -25.71
N GLY A 160 12.57 -7.51 -25.94
CA GLY A 160 13.59 -6.87 -26.78
C GLY A 160 14.82 -6.33 -26.04
N GLU A 161 14.74 -6.11 -24.73
CA GLU A 161 15.85 -5.63 -23.90
C GLU A 161 16.19 -6.69 -22.87
N SER A 162 17.44 -7.20 -22.91
CA SER A 162 18.12 -8.11 -21.96
C SER A 162 17.20 -8.82 -20.96
N GLY A 163 17.18 -10.17 -20.97
CA GLY A 163 16.31 -11.08 -20.18
C GLY A 163 16.28 -10.95 -18.64
N THR A 164 16.56 -9.77 -18.10
CA THR A 164 16.42 -9.30 -16.73
C THR A 164 15.04 -8.69 -16.42
N ASN A 165 14.20 -8.38 -17.41
CA ASN A 165 12.84 -7.86 -17.19
C ASN A 165 11.79 -8.90 -17.59
N GLU A 166 10.91 -9.26 -16.67
CA GLU A 166 9.82 -10.21 -16.90
C GLU A 166 8.48 -9.50 -16.69
N VAL A 167 7.55 -9.64 -17.64
CA VAL A 167 6.20 -9.08 -17.50
C VAL A 167 5.21 -10.23 -17.32
N ILE A 168 4.44 -10.18 -16.24
CA ILE A 168 3.28 -11.05 -16.01
C ILE A 168 2.01 -10.28 -16.33
N ASP A 169 1.03 -11.00 -16.88
CA ASP A 169 -0.26 -10.40 -17.21
C ASP A 169 -1.00 -10.02 -15.95
N GLY A 170 -1.46 -8.76 -15.86
CA GLY A 170 -2.42 -8.37 -14.86
C GLY A 170 -3.82 -8.98 -15.09
N VAL A 171 -4.65 -8.96 -14.05
CA VAL A 171 -6.07 -9.32 -14.17
C VAL A 171 -6.89 -8.06 -14.45
N ALA A 172 -7.61 -8.05 -15.58
CA ALA A 172 -8.48 -6.95 -15.95
C ALA A 172 -9.49 -6.65 -14.83
N LYS A 173 -9.69 -5.37 -14.51
CA LYS A 173 -10.54 -4.87 -13.39
C LYS A 173 -10.02 -5.17 -11.98
N ALA A 174 -8.89 -5.87 -11.82
CA ALA A 174 -8.29 -6.20 -10.53
C ALA A 174 -6.81 -5.78 -10.43
N THR A 175 -6.38 -4.79 -11.23
CA THR A 175 -4.97 -4.36 -11.39
C THR A 175 -4.30 -3.97 -10.07
N ALA A 176 -5.01 -3.28 -9.19
CA ALA A 176 -4.48 -2.89 -7.89
C ALA A 176 -4.33 -4.09 -6.94
N SER A 177 -5.29 -5.01 -6.91
CA SER A 177 -5.25 -6.24 -6.11
C SER A 177 -4.10 -7.17 -6.54
N VAL A 178 -3.95 -7.42 -7.84
CA VAL A 178 -2.87 -8.29 -8.33
C VAL A 178 -1.48 -7.68 -8.10
N ARG A 179 -1.38 -6.35 -8.06
CA ARG A 179 -0.14 -5.67 -7.70
C ARG A 179 0.21 -5.87 -6.22
N ILE A 180 -0.76 -5.79 -5.32
CA ILE A 180 -0.51 -6.10 -3.90
C ILE A 180 -0.01 -7.54 -3.76
N ILE A 181 -0.64 -8.48 -4.45
CA ILE A 181 -0.25 -9.89 -4.44
C ILE A 181 1.16 -10.09 -5.02
N ASN A 182 1.50 -9.39 -6.11
CA ASN A 182 2.84 -9.41 -6.69
C ASN A 182 3.90 -8.95 -5.68
N GLU A 183 3.62 -7.84 -5.01
CA GLU A 183 4.52 -7.25 -4.02
C GLU A 183 4.65 -8.17 -2.78
N SER A 184 3.59 -8.86 -2.36
CA SER A 184 3.63 -9.86 -1.28
C SER A 184 4.48 -11.06 -1.65
N VAL A 185 4.32 -11.62 -2.85
CA VAL A 185 5.10 -12.78 -3.33
C VAL A 185 6.59 -12.44 -3.43
N LEU A 186 6.92 -11.33 -4.11
CA LEU A 186 8.31 -10.91 -4.31
C LEU A 186 8.97 -10.50 -2.98
N GLY A 187 8.25 -9.78 -2.12
CA GLY A 187 8.73 -9.36 -0.81
C GLY A 187 9.05 -10.55 0.09
N ALA A 188 8.13 -11.52 0.18
CA ALA A 188 8.33 -12.73 0.98
C ALA A 188 9.49 -13.59 0.46
N ALA A 189 9.52 -13.84 -0.86
CA ALA A 189 10.58 -14.62 -1.47
C ALA A 189 11.96 -13.98 -1.33
N LEU A 190 12.06 -12.66 -1.44
CA LEU A 190 13.31 -11.95 -1.22
C LEU A 190 13.77 -12.02 0.25
N ALA A 191 12.85 -11.98 1.21
CA ALA A 191 13.18 -12.15 2.63
C ALA A 191 13.78 -13.54 2.90
N VAL A 192 13.16 -14.60 2.36
CA VAL A 192 13.67 -15.97 2.50
C VAL A 192 14.99 -16.16 1.75
N ALA A 193 15.10 -15.65 0.52
CA ALA A 193 16.32 -15.77 -0.28
C ALA A 193 17.53 -15.11 0.39
N ARG A 194 17.33 -13.95 1.04
CA ARG A 194 18.38 -13.28 1.82
C ARG A 194 18.79 -14.12 3.03
N ALA A 195 17.83 -14.67 3.76
CA ALA A 195 18.10 -15.34 5.00
C ALA A 195 18.65 -16.77 4.83
N LYS A 196 18.26 -17.48 3.77
CA LYS A 196 18.65 -18.88 3.54
C LYS A 196 19.59 -19.12 2.35
N LEU A 197 19.50 -18.29 1.31
CA LEU A 197 20.21 -18.52 0.05
C LEU A 197 21.41 -17.58 -0.16
N GLY A 198 21.58 -16.56 0.69
CA GLY A 198 22.63 -15.56 0.54
C GLY A 198 22.48 -14.73 -0.75
N ILE A 199 21.29 -14.73 -1.35
CA ILE A 199 20.98 -13.95 -2.56
C ILE A 199 20.77 -12.50 -2.12
N SER A 200 21.63 -11.63 -2.65
CA SER A 200 21.87 -10.24 -2.21
C SER A 200 22.68 -10.14 -0.91
N GLY A 201 23.77 -9.39 -0.98
CA GLY A 201 24.62 -9.07 0.17
C GLY A 201 23.84 -8.41 1.32
N PRO A 202 24.52 -8.12 2.45
CA PRO A 202 23.86 -7.63 3.66
C PRO A 202 22.92 -6.47 3.34
N PRO A 203 21.72 -6.43 3.96
CA PRO A 203 20.73 -5.40 3.68
C PRO A 203 21.41 -4.03 3.76
N ARG A 204 21.38 -3.28 2.67
CA ARG A 204 21.85 -1.88 2.69
C ARG A 204 21.01 -1.20 3.76
N ALA A 205 21.66 -0.73 4.83
CA ALA A 205 20.97 -0.08 5.93
C ALA A 205 20.02 0.98 5.36
N PRO A 206 18.75 1.00 5.80
CA PRO A 206 17.79 2.00 5.32
C PRO A 206 18.43 3.39 5.43
N ALA A 207 18.35 4.18 4.36
CA ALA A 207 18.79 5.56 4.42
C ALA A 207 17.82 6.32 5.33
N HIS A 208 18.33 6.81 6.46
CA HIS A 208 17.54 7.60 7.39
C HIS A 208 17.63 9.08 7.00
N PRO A 209 16.52 9.83 7.02
CA PRO A 209 16.57 11.28 6.88
C PRO A 209 17.49 11.89 7.95
N ARG A 210 18.21 12.94 7.59
CA ARG A 210 19.00 13.71 8.55
C ARG A 210 18.07 14.32 9.61
N PRO A 211 18.39 14.21 10.90
CA PRO A 211 17.56 14.77 11.96
C PRO A 211 17.61 16.32 11.99
N GLU A 212 18.66 16.92 11.43
CA GLU A 212 18.83 18.37 11.42
C GLU A 212 17.79 19.05 10.51
N VAL A 213 17.16 20.10 11.04
CA VAL A 213 16.21 20.94 10.30
C VAL A 213 16.93 22.17 9.77
N GLU A 214 16.97 22.31 8.45
CA GLU A 214 17.42 23.54 7.79
C GLU A 214 16.23 24.48 7.58
N ALA A 215 16.33 25.74 7.97
CA ALA A 215 15.24 26.70 7.77
C ALA A 215 15.09 27.04 6.28
N MET A 216 13.93 26.75 5.71
CA MET A 216 13.63 26.96 4.29
C MET A 216 12.20 27.47 4.11
N ASP A 217 12.00 28.39 3.18
CA ASP A 217 10.67 28.68 2.65
C ASP A 217 10.27 27.64 1.58
N PHE A 218 9.04 27.72 1.11
CA PHE A 218 8.53 26.77 0.12
C PHE A 218 9.36 26.74 -1.17
N ALA A 219 9.74 27.93 -1.66
CA ALA A 219 10.60 28.05 -2.84
C ALA A 219 12.01 27.47 -2.61
N GLY A 220 12.52 27.54 -1.37
CA GLY A 220 13.74 26.86 -0.95
C GLY A 220 13.62 25.34 -1.01
N LEU A 221 12.52 24.79 -0.50
CA LEU A 221 12.24 23.35 -0.58
C LEU A 221 12.13 22.86 -2.03
N GLU A 222 11.52 23.64 -2.92
CA GLU A 222 11.44 23.32 -4.35
C GLU A 222 12.82 23.32 -5.03
N ARG A 223 13.62 24.37 -4.79
CA ARG A 223 14.99 24.46 -5.34
C ARG A 223 15.89 23.33 -4.84
N ALA A 224 15.67 22.86 -3.62
CA ALA A 224 16.37 21.71 -3.04
C ALA A 224 15.84 20.34 -3.54
N GLY A 225 14.76 20.32 -4.34
CA GLY A 225 14.11 19.09 -4.79
C GLY A 225 13.37 18.33 -3.68
N LEU A 226 13.08 19.01 -2.56
CA LEU A 226 12.39 18.46 -1.39
C LEU A 226 10.86 18.66 -1.44
N ALA A 227 10.42 19.59 -2.26
CA ALA A 227 9.03 19.77 -2.66
C ALA A 227 8.95 19.85 -4.18
N VAL A 228 7.84 19.39 -4.75
CA VAL A 228 7.59 19.41 -6.20
C VAL A 228 6.30 20.15 -6.45
N HIS A 229 6.34 21.07 -7.42
CA HIS A 229 5.18 21.74 -7.99
C HIS A 229 5.02 21.32 -9.45
N LEU A 230 3.86 20.75 -9.78
CA LEU A 230 3.52 20.23 -11.09
C LEU A 230 2.24 20.87 -11.60
N VAL A 231 2.35 21.63 -12.70
CA VAL A 231 1.20 22.16 -13.42
C VAL A 231 0.97 21.30 -14.67
N LEU A 232 -0.16 20.61 -14.71
CA LEU A 232 -0.63 19.85 -15.87
C LEU A 232 -1.63 20.68 -16.65
N ARG A 233 -1.43 20.80 -17.96
CA ARG A 233 -2.35 21.48 -18.87
C ARG A 233 -3.17 20.48 -19.67
N GLU A 234 -4.32 20.91 -20.13
CA GLU A 234 -5.25 20.08 -20.91
C GLU A 234 -4.58 19.46 -22.14
N ARG A 235 -3.76 20.23 -22.86
CA ARG A 235 -2.97 19.73 -24.01
C ARG A 235 -2.00 18.59 -23.65
N ASP A 236 -1.41 18.64 -22.45
CA ASP A 236 -0.42 17.65 -22.02
C ASP A 236 -1.13 16.35 -21.65
N VAL A 237 -2.33 16.46 -21.07
CA VAL A 237 -3.23 15.33 -20.79
C VAL A 237 -3.72 14.71 -22.10
N GLU A 238 -4.28 15.50 -23.03
CA GLU A 238 -4.74 15.01 -24.34
C GLU A 238 -3.63 14.30 -25.11
N LYS A 239 -2.41 14.84 -25.08
CA LYS A 239 -1.23 14.20 -25.68
C LYS A 239 -0.92 12.84 -25.04
N ALA A 240 -1.08 12.71 -23.72
CA ALA A 240 -0.83 11.45 -23.01
C ALA A 240 -1.87 10.36 -23.34
N PHE A 241 -3.09 10.75 -23.72
CA PHE A 241 -4.16 9.82 -24.10
C PHE A 241 -4.27 9.54 -25.60
N ALA A 242 -3.40 10.13 -26.44
CA ALA A 242 -3.40 9.90 -27.89
C ALA A 242 -3.26 8.40 -28.25
N GLY A 243 -4.10 7.91 -29.16
CA GLY A 243 -4.13 6.50 -29.55
C GLY A 243 -4.82 5.57 -28.55
N THR A 244 -5.45 6.10 -27.51
CA THR A 244 -6.25 5.34 -26.54
C THR A 244 -7.74 5.62 -26.71
N ALA A 245 -8.61 4.85 -26.05
CA ALA A 245 -10.05 5.11 -26.04
C ALA A 245 -10.44 6.45 -25.36
N GLY A 246 -9.53 7.07 -24.61
CA GLY A 246 -9.75 8.36 -23.95
C GLY A 246 -9.41 9.58 -24.81
N GLU A 247 -8.81 9.41 -25.98
CA GLU A 247 -8.43 10.51 -26.87
C GLU A 247 -9.64 11.39 -27.24
N ARG A 248 -9.50 12.71 -27.07
CA ARG A 248 -10.51 13.72 -27.47
C ARG A 248 -11.89 13.50 -26.87
N THR A 249 -11.96 12.81 -25.73
CA THR A 249 -13.22 12.51 -25.04
C THR A 249 -13.70 13.65 -24.13
N ASP A 250 -12.85 14.63 -23.84
CA ASP A 250 -13.19 15.83 -23.04
C ASP A 250 -13.35 17.09 -23.91
N PRO A 251 -14.60 17.53 -24.20
CA PRO A 251 -14.84 18.73 -24.99
C PRO A 251 -14.38 20.03 -24.32
N LEU A 252 -14.19 20.06 -23.01
CA LEU A 252 -13.67 21.23 -22.29
C LEU A 252 -12.16 21.34 -22.48
N ALA A 253 -11.43 20.23 -22.35
CA ALA A 253 -9.99 20.15 -22.63
C ALA A 253 -9.66 20.61 -24.06
N LEU A 254 -10.48 20.20 -25.03
CA LEU A 254 -10.31 20.58 -26.44
C LEU A 254 -10.61 22.06 -26.73
N ARG A 255 -11.44 22.71 -25.92
CA ARG A 255 -11.81 24.14 -26.09
C ARG A 255 -10.77 25.08 -25.50
N ASP A 256 -10.07 24.66 -24.45
CA ASP A 256 -9.00 25.43 -23.82
C ASP A 256 -7.76 24.54 -23.58
N PRO A 257 -6.98 24.22 -24.64
CA PRO A 257 -5.81 23.34 -24.52
C PRO A 257 -4.72 23.89 -23.58
N ASP A 258 -4.67 25.21 -23.38
CA ASP A 258 -3.70 25.86 -22.49
C ASP A 258 -4.21 25.98 -21.05
N GLY A 259 -5.46 25.61 -20.81
CA GLY A 259 -6.10 25.55 -19.51
C GLY A 259 -5.34 24.65 -18.53
N VAL A 260 -5.42 25.00 -17.24
CA VAL A 260 -4.81 24.20 -16.17
C VAL A 260 -5.78 23.07 -15.78
N PHE A 261 -5.41 21.85 -16.16
CA PHE A 261 -6.10 20.63 -15.78
C PHE A 261 -5.92 20.35 -14.27
N ALA A 262 -4.66 20.36 -13.81
CA ALA A 262 -4.30 20.16 -12.42
C ALA A 262 -3.07 20.98 -12.03
N ASP A 263 -3.07 21.49 -10.80
CA ASP A 263 -1.96 22.22 -10.20
C ASP A 263 -1.61 21.53 -8.88
N LEU A 264 -0.47 20.84 -8.81
CA LEU A 264 -0.17 19.85 -7.78
C LEU A 264 1.10 20.24 -7.02
N TRP A 265 1.02 20.27 -5.69
CA TRP A 265 2.20 20.35 -4.82
C TRP A 265 2.34 19.06 -4.03
N VAL A 266 3.53 18.48 -4.04
CA VAL A 266 3.84 17.24 -3.32
C VAL A 266 5.14 17.41 -2.53
N ALA A 267 5.13 17.01 -1.26
CA ALA A 267 6.31 16.98 -0.41
C ALA A 267 6.27 15.81 0.58
N TYR A 268 7.43 15.27 0.95
CA TYR A 268 7.52 14.13 1.87
C TYR A 268 7.80 14.60 3.30
N LEU A 269 6.77 14.50 4.15
CA LEU A 269 6.75 15.13 5.47
C LEU A 269 7.59 14.42 6.54
N ASN A 270 8.03 13.17 6.28
CA ASN A 270 8.91 12.47 7.22
C ASN A 270 10.36 13.00 7.19
N ILE A 271 10.74 13.81 6.20
CA ILE A 271 12.01 14.52 6.22
C ILE A 271 11.87 15.68 7.22
N PRO A 272 12.68 15.76 8.28
CA PRO A 272 12.57 16.82 9.29
C PRO A 272 12.59 18.23 8.70
N THR A 273 13.52 18.51 7.80
CA THR A 273 13.58 19.78 7.05
C THR A 273 12.29 20.08 6.30
N VAL A 274 11.64 19.10 5.66
CA VAL A 274 10.39 19.35 4.92
C VAL A 274 9.23 19.57 5.88
N GLY A 275 9.03 18.63 6.80
CA GLY A 275 7.88 18.63 7.68
C GLY A 275 7.85 19.81 8.64
N ALA A 276 8.99 20.13 9.26
CA ALA A 276 9.09 21.25 10.21
C ALA A 276 8.89 22.62 9.52
N ASN A 277 9.38 22.81 8.29
CA ASN A 277 9.16 24.07 7.56
C ASN A 277 7.74 24.21 7.00
N LEU A 278 7.06 23.11 6.64
CA LEU A 278 5.70 23.16 6.10
C LEU A 278 4.61 23.21 7.17
N LEU A 279 4.77 22.47 8.26
CA LEU A 279 3.76 22.34 9.32
C LEU A 279 4.08 23.19 10.55
N GLY A 280 5.36 23.57 10.73
CA GLY A 280 5.87 24.07 12.00
C GLY A 280 6.40 22.92 12.86
N ALA A 281 7.44 23.21 13.67
CA ALA A 281 8.15 22.18 14.42
C ALA A 281 7.27 21.38 15.40
N ALA A 282 6.34 22.05 16.09
CA ALA A 282 5.44 21.40 17.06
C ALA A 282 4.44 20.47 16.36
N ASP A 283 3.71 20.97 15.35
CA ASP A 283 2.71 20.19 14.62
C ASP A 283 3.37 19.03 13.85
N TRP A 284 4.59 19.22 13.37
CA TRP A 284 5.38 18.14 12.76
C TRP A 284 5.76 17.05 13.77
N ALA A 285 6.24 17.44 14.96
CA ALA A 285 6.63 16.48 15.99
C ALA A 285 5.44 15.61 16.44
N ASP A 286 4.29 16.24 16.70
CA ASP A 286 3.04 15.54 17.06
C ASP A 286 2.61 14.57 15.95
N MET A 287 2.70 14.98 14.68
CA MET A 287 2.40 14.11 13.54
C MET A 287 3.39 12.95 13.45
N ALA A 288 4.69 13.22 13.58
CA ALA A 288 5.76 12.25 13.45
C ALA A 288 5.68 11.16 14.52
N GLU A 289 5.35 11.53 15.77
CA GLU A 289 5.12 10.59 16.87
C GLU A 289 3.99 9.60 16.54
N GLY A 290 2.89 10.09 15.95
CA GLY A 290 1.74 9.24 15.62
C GLY A 290 1.89 8.38 14.36
N LEU A 291 3.04 8.42 13.66
CA LEU A 291 3.22 7.65 12.42
C LEU A 291 3.67 6.20 12.64
N ASP A 292 4.25 5.81 13.78
CA ASP A 292 4.71 4.43 14.04
C ASP A 292 5.51 3.81 12.87
N GLY A 293 6.40 4.59 12.25
CA GLY A 293 7.18 4.17 11.08
C GLY A 293 6.45 4.30 9.72
N ALA A 294 5.19 4.74 9.71
CA ALA A 294 4.45 5.04 8.48
C ALA A 294 4.95 6.32 7.78
N HIS A 295 4.58 6.44 6.51
CA HIS A 295 4.98 7.54 5.63
C HIS A 295 3.85 8.56 5.47
N ALA A 296 4.19 9.85 5.53
CA ALA A 296 3.30 10.98 5.35
C ALA A 296 3.74 11.82 4.13
N LEU A 297 2.80 12.03 3.21
CA LEU A 297 2.96 12.90 2.05
C LEU A 297 2.03 14.10 2.21
N PHE A 298 2.58 15.29 2.01
CA PHE A 298 1.81 16.49 1.78
C PHE A 298 1.39 16.50 0.30
N VAL A 299 0.10 16.64 0.05
CA VAL A 299 -0.45 16.83 -1.30
C VAL A 299 -1.44 18.00 -1.26
N ALA A 300 -1.20 19.01 -2.08
CA ALA A 300 -2.15 20.10 -2.31
C ALA A 300 -2.49 20.18 -3.79
N VAL A 301 -3.75 20.50 -4.08
CA VAL A 301 -4.26 20.61 -5.45
C VAL A 301 -4.93 21.97 -5.64
N GLY A 302 -4.53 22.68 -6.70
CA GLY A 302 -5.22 23.83 -7.29
C GLY A 302 -5.68 23.49 -8.73
N GLY A 303 -6.47 24.36 -9.35
CA GLY A 303 -6.89 24.20 -10.76
C GLY A 303 -8.38 23.94 -10.98
N ALA A 304 -8.77 23.78 -12.26
CA ALA A 304 -10.17 23.79 -12.69
C ALA A 304 -11.00 22.57 -12.24
N THR A 305 -10.36 21.43 -12.00
CA THR A 305 -10.98 20.21 -11.46
C THR A 305 -11.52 20.36 -10.02
N ALA A 306 -11.15 21.43 -9.30
CA ALA A 306 -11.79 21.80 -8.03
C ALA A 306 -13.27 22.21 -8.18
N ARG A 307 -13.78 22.40 -9.41
CA ARG A 307 -15.18 22.78 -9.69
C ARG A 307 -16.13 21.62 -10.01
N SER A 308 -15.63 20.41 -10.29
CA SER A 308 -16.50 19.31 -10.74
C SER A 308 -17.03 18.40 -9.62
N THR A 309 -16.72 18.67 -8.35
CA THR A 309 -17.44 18.05 -7.24
C THR A 309 -18.75 18.79 -7.00
N SER A 310 -19.87 18.06 -7.12
CA SER A 310 -21.26 18.45 -6.80
C SER A 310 -21.43 19.46 -5.65
N PRO A 311 -22.51 20.27 -5.65
CA PRO A 311 -22.58 21.51 -4.90
C PRO A 311 -22.69 21.24 -3.40
N MET A 312 -21.56 21.27 -2.71
CA MET A 312 -21.54 21.54 -1.28
C MET A 312 -20.26 22.27 -0.90
N SER A 313 -20.42 23.55 -0.55
CA SER A 313 -19.46 24.41 0.13
C SER A 313 -18.28 24.92 -0.72
N THR A 314 -18.41 26.19 -1.14
CA THR A 314 -17.36 27.09 -1.61
C THR A 314 -16.37 27.41 -0.48
N ALA A 315 -15.34 26.57 -0.30
CA ALA A 315 -14.09 26.92 0.36
C ALA A 315 -12.99 25.94 -0.08
N PRO A 316 -11.73 26.38 -0.29
CA PRO A 316 -10.63 25.48 -0.63
C PRO A 316 -10.42 24.48 0.50
N ARG A 317 -10.64 23.18 0.23
CA ARG A 317 -10.44 22.10 1.20
C ARG A 317 -9.03 21.54 1.08
N ARG A 318 -8.20 21.80 2.10
CA ARG A 318 -6.94 21.09 2.33
C ARG A 318 -7.28 19.67 2.78
N THR A 319 -6.94 18.66 1.98
CA THR A 319 -7.30 17.26 2.28
C THR A 319 -6.02 16.47 2.53
N CYS A 320 -5.74 16.19 3.80
CA CYS A 320 -4.67 15.26 4.20
C CYS A 320 -5.21 13.84 4.00
N TRP A 321 -4.73 13.11 3.00
CA TRP A 321 -5.03 11.69 2.84
C TRP A 321 -4.16 10.89 3.79
N ARG A 322 -4.76 10.30 4.83
CA ARG A 322 -4.10 9.35 5.73
C ARG A 322 -4.75 7.98 5.55
N CYS A 323 -3.91 6.94 5.42
CA CYS A 323 -4.37 5.57 5.54
C CYS A 323 -4.52 5.21 7.04
N ARG A 324 -5.72 4.77 7.41
CA ARG A 324 -6.27 4.39 8.73
C ARG A 324 -6.69 5.49 9.74
N ARG A 325 -7.81 5.11 10.38
CA ARG A 325 -8.86 5.84 11.12
C ARG A 325 -8.35 6.47 12.42
N ALA A 326 -8.21 7.80 12.47
CA ALA A 326 -8.40 8.63 13.68
C ALA A 326 -8.03 10.09 13.38
N ALA A 327 -8.87 10.86 12.67
CA ALA A 327 -8.49 12.25 12.35
C ALA A 327 -9.63 13.27 12.17
N CYS A 328 -10.82 13.05 12.76
CA CYS A 328 -11.86 14.10 12.74
C CYS A 328 -11.51 15.36 13.58
N ARG A 329 -10.39 15.40 14.31
CA ARG A 329 -9.97 16.57 15.12
C ARG A 329 -9.03 17.55 14.42
N TRP A 330 -8.39 17.19 13.31
CA TRP A 330 -7.30 18.01 12.73
C TRP A 330 -7.74 18.97 11.62
N THR A 331 -8.89 18.73 10.97
CA THR A 331 -9.39 19.57 9.87
C THR A 331 -9.84 20.97 10.29
N SER A 332 -10.07 21.23 11.58
CA SER A 332 -10.53 22.54 12.07
C SER A 332 -9.40 23.53 12.39
N ARG A 333 -8.18 23.06 12.69
CA ARG A 333 -7.04 23.94 13.05
C ARG A 333 -6.25 24.44 11.84
N ILE A 334 -6.15 23.65 10.77
CA ILE A 334 -5.45 24.07 9.54
C ILE A 334 -6.19 25.24 8.85
N THR A 335 -7.50 25.38 9.07
CA THR A 335 -8.33 26.45 8.51
C THR A 335 -8.15 27.81 9.21
N SER A 336 -7.54 27.85 10.41
CA SER A 336 -7.38 29.09 11.18
C SER A 336 -6.00 29.75 11.04
N MET A 337 -5.05 29.14 10.31
CA MET A 337 -3.79 29.80 9.98
C MET A 337 -4.03 30.96 8.99
N ARG A 338 -3.85 32.21 9.47
CA ARG A 338 -3.78 33.39 8.60
C ARG A 338 -2.70 33.17 7.55
N SER A 339 -3.05 33.34 6.28
CA SER A 339 -2.18 33.07 5.13
C SER A 339 -0.94 33.98 5.13
N PRO A 340 0.29 33.44 5.10
CA PRO A 340 1.48 34.18 4.66
C PRO A 340 1.64 34.18 3.12
N TRP A 341 0.69 33.60 2.38
CA TRP A 341 0.78 33.33 0.94
C TRP A 341 0.40 34.55 0.09
N PRO A 342 1.13 34.86 -1.00
CA PRO A 342 0.75 35.92 -1.93
C PRO A 342 -0.57 35.56 -2.62
N SER A 343 -1.54 36.47 -2.54
CA SER A 343 -2.82 36.33 -3.23
C SER A 343 -2.68 36.74 -4.70
N PRO A 344 -3.31 36.03 -5.65
CA PRO A 344 -3.23 36.41 -7.06
C PRO A 344 -4.01 37.70 -7.29
N THR A 345 -3.31 38.74 -7.75
CA THR A 345 -3.86 40.04 -8.14
C THR A 345 -4.94 39.89 -9.21
N ARG A 346 -6.18 40.26 -8.88
CA ARG A 346 -7.28 40.41 -9.85
C ARG A 346 -6.97 41.56 -10.80
N ARG A 347 -6.63 41.28 -12.06
CA ARG A 347 -6.76 42.29 -13.14
C ARG A 347 -8.25 42.52 -13.40
N LYS A 348 -8.76 43.70 -13.06
CA LYS A 348 -10.04 44.21 -13.55
C LYS A 348 -9.90 44.50 -15.04
N VAL A 349 -10.52 43.69 -15.89
CA VAL A 349 -10.76 44.05 -17.30
C VAL A 349 -11.86 45.10 -17.31
N ARG A 350 -11.51 46.29 -17.79
CA ARG A 350 -12.42 47.42 -18.01
C ARG A 350 -13.09 47.18 -19.36
N MET A 351 -14.39 46.91 -19.40
CA MET A 351 -15.16 46.95 -20.65
C MET A 351 -15.36 48.42 -21.03
N SER A 352 -14.84 48.81 -22.19
CA SER A 352 -15.21 50.05 -22.86
C SER A 352 -16.24 49.73 -23.94
N SER A 353 -17.40 50.40 -23.81
CA SER A 353 -18.46 50.73 -24.77
C SER A 353 -18.54 49.98 -26.10
#